data_AF-Q6BY87-F1
#
_entry.id   AF-Q6BY87-F1
#
_cell.length_a   1.000
_cell.length_b   1.000
_cell.length_c   1.000
_cell.angle_alpha   90.00
_cell.angle_beta   90.00
_cell.angle_gamma   90.00
#
_symmetry.space_group_name_H-M   'P 1'
#
loop_
_entity.id
_entity.type
_entity.pdbx_description
1 polymer ?
#
loop_
_entity_poly.entity_id
_entity_poly.type
_entity_poly.pdbx_seq_one_letter_code
_entity_poly.pdbx_strand_id
1 'polypeptide(L)'
;MSILIYIFNQNQKIIGADKEENDFLNNGIEYVLVDKIENIKKDMRTQNKKEYVEDYGIITKNNECRIQNRNRDFNDHTILENEYLVSLLQNISIEHLDIDTMIDDHMLEHNEETCTIN
;
A
#
# COMPACT_ATOMS: atom_id res chain seq x y z
N MET A 1 7.28 -8.36 9.82
CA MET A 1 7.31 -8.73 8.40
C MET A 1 7.47 -7.47 7.57
N SER A 2 8.00 -7.59 6.36
CA SER A 2 8.14 -6.42 5.47
C SER A 2 6.97 -6.32 4.51
N ILE A 3 6.61 -5.10 4.13
CA ILE A 3 5.67 -4.82 3.05
C ILE A 3 6.44 -4.74 1.75
N LEU A 4 5.94 -5.43 0.72
CA LEU A 4 6.45 -5.28 -0.63
C LEU A 4 5.74 -4.10 -1.30
N ILE A 5 6.50 -3.14 -1.83
CA ILE A 5 5.97 -2.02 -2.63
C ILE A 5 6.60 -2.04 -4.02
N TYR A 6 5.77 -2.25 -5.04
CA TYR A 6 6.17 -2.08 -6.43
C TYR A 6 6.14 -0.60 -6.81
N ILE A 7 7.20 -0.11 -7.44
CA ILE A 7 7.32 1.29 -7.85
C ILE A 7 7.73 1.36 -9.32
N PHE A 8 6.99 2.13 -10.12
CA PHE A 8 7.38 2.33 -11.51
C PHE A 8 8.64 3.18 -11.62
N ASN A 9 9.51 2.87 -12.59
CA ASN A 9 10.83 3.47 -12.75
C ASN A 9 10.86 5.01 -12.81
N GLN A 10 9.77 5.67 -13.22
CA GLN A 10 9.67 7.14 -13.25
C GLN A 10 9.15 7.79 -11.96
N ASN A 11 8.81 7.00 -10.94
CA ASN A 11 8.19 7.48 -9.72
C ASN A 11 9.20 7.62 -8.58
N GLN A 12 8.80 8.36 -7.56
CA GLN A 12 9.59 8.53 -6.33
C GLN A 12 9.11 7.56 -5.25
N LYS A 13 10.05 7.15 -4.37
CA LYS A 13 9.70 6.42 -3.15
C LYS A 13 8.90 7.34 -2.23
N ILE A 14 8.14 6.72 -1.32
CA ILE A 14 7.45 7.43 -0.25
C ILE A 14 8.51 8.09 0.65
N ILE A 15 8.23 9.31 1.11
CA ILE A 15 9.10 10.08 2.00
C ILE A 15 8.33 10.33 3.29
N GLY A 16 8.92 9.99 4.44
CA GLY A 16 8.30 10.24 5.74
C GLY A 16 8.45 11.69 6.17
N ALA A 17 7.48 12.18 6.94
CA ALA A 17 7.46 13.52 7.53
C ALA A 17 8.48 13.70 8.64
N ASP A 18 8.84 12.61 9.34
CA ASP A 18 9.78 12.64 10.45
C ASP A 18 10.76 11.45 10.44
N LYS A 19 11.59 11.37 11.47
CA LYS A 19 12.59 10.31 11.59
C LYS A 19 11.96 8.92 11.78
N GLU A 20 10.90 8.82 12.56
CA GLU A 20 10.25 7.55 12.87
C GLU A 20 9.63 6.94 11.61
N GLU A 21 8.92 7.77 10.84
CA GLU A 21 8.36 7.37 9.55
C GLU A 21 9.46 6.93 8.57
N ASN A 22 10.53 7.72 8.46
CA ASN A 22 11.65 7.35 7.57
C ASN A 22 12.38 6.08 8.03
N ASP A 23 12.51 5.86 9.33
CA ASP A 23 13.07 4.62 9.88
C ASP A 23 12.18 3.42 9.53
N PHE A 24 10.86 3.55 9.60
CA PHE A 24 9.94 2.51 9.12
C PHE A 24 10.04 2.28 7.61
N LEU A 25 10.01 3.34 6.79
CA LEU A 25 10.10 3.21 5.33
C LEU A 25 11.40 2.52 4.87
N ASN A 26 12.49 2.64 5.63
CA ASN A 26 13.77 2.03 5.33
C ASN A 26 13.88 0.55 5.79
N ASN A 27 13.21 0.19 6.88
CA ASN A 27 13.38 -1.13 7.51
C ASN A 27 12.16 -2.06 7.32
N GLY A 28 10.96 -1.50 7.23
CA GLY A 28 9.69 -2.22 7.13
C GLY A 28 9.18 -2.40 5.70
N ILE A 29 9.80 -1.74 4.71
CA ILE A 29 9.36 -1.77 3.32
C ILE A 29 10.48 -2.24 2.39
N GLU A 30 10.16 -3.19 1.54
CA GLU A 30 10.98 -3.58 0.41
C GLU A 30 10.41 -3.00 -0.89
N TYR A 31 11.24 -2.21 -1.60
CA TYR A 31 10.84 -1.58 -2.86
C TYR A 31 11.31 -2.40 -4.07
N VAL A 32 10.41 -2.71 -4.98
CA VAL A 32 10.70 -3.40 -6.24
C VAL A 32 10.41 -2.49 -7.43
N LEU A 33 11.45 -2.20 -8.21
CA LEU A 33 11.34 -1.37 -9.42
C LEU A 33 10.71 -2.16 -10.57
N VAL A 34 9.74 -1.56 -11.26
CA VAL A 34 9.00 -2.19 -12.37
C VAL A 34 8.74 -1.22 -13.53
N ASP A 35 8.60 -1.78 -14.74
CA ASP A 35 8.26 -1.01 -15.95
C ASP A 35 6.76 -1.07 -16.29
N LYS A 36 6.12 -2.20 -16.00
CA LYS A 36 4.72 -2.51 -16.35
C LYS A 36 4.08 -3.46 -15.33
N ILE A 37 2.75 -3.47 -15.28
CA ILE A 37 1.95 -4.32 -14.37
C ILE A 37 2.31 -5.81 -14.53
N GLU A 38 2.71 -6.24 -15.72
CA GLU A 38 3.01 -7.65 -15.98
C GLU A 38 4.25 -8.13 -15.23
N ASN A 39 5.16 -7.23 -14.87
CA ASN A 39 6.31 -7.54 -14.02
C ASN A 39 5.83 -7.93 -12.60
N ILE A 40 4.87 -7.17 -12.06
CA ILE A 40 4.26 -7.40 -10.74
C ILE A 40 3.57 -8.77 -10.72
N LYS A 41 2.71 -9.03 -11.71
CA LYS A 41 1.97 -10.30 -11.82
C LYS A 41 2.91 -11.50 -11.98
N LYS A 42 4.03 -11.34 -12.68
CA LYS A 42 5.04 -12.38 -12.84
C LYS A 42 5.76 -12.65 -11.51
N ASP A 43 6.23 -11.61 -10.85
CA ASP A 43 6.95 -11.70 -9.58
C ASP A 43 6.09 -12.38 -8.49
N MET A 44 4.81 -11.98 -8.40
CA MET A 44 3.87 -12.55 -7.44
C MET A 44 3.57 -14.04 -7.64
N ARG A 45 3.69 -14.55 -8.86
CA ARG A 45 3.56 -15.99 -9.15
C ARG A 45 4.80 -16.79 -8.74
N THR A 46 5.95 -16.14 -8.62
CA THR A 46 7.24 -16.79 -8.36
C THR A 46 7.69 -16.72 -6.91
N GLN A 47 7.20 -15.77 -6.12
CA GLN A 47 7.54 -15.70 -4.70
C GLN A 47 6.81 -16.79 -3.89
N ASN A 48 7.57 -17.77 -3.38
CA ASN A 48 7.10 -18.75 -2.40
C ASN A 48 6.95 -18.06 -1.03
N LYS A 49 5.71 -17.68 -0.72
CA LYS A 49 5.24 -16.83 0.39
C LYS A 49 5.58 -17.36 1.79
N LYS A 50 6.54 -16.75 2.51
CA LYS A 50 6.62 -16.79 4.00
C LYS A 50 7.16 -15.53 4.70
N GLU A 51 7.80 -14.58 4.01
CA GLU A 51 8.47 -13.43 4.68
C GLU A 51 7.75 -12.08 4.54
N TYR A 52 6.74 -11.98 3.66
CA TYR A 52 5.99 -10.75 3.38
C TYR A 52 4.54 -10.84 3.86
N VAL A 53 3.98 -9.68 4.25
CA VAL A 53 2.55 -9.51 4.52
C VAL A 53 1.70 -9.89 3.29
N GLU A 54 0.42 -10.16 3.52
CA GLU A 54 -0.49 -10.55 2.43
C GLU A 54 -0.81 -9.40 1.48
N ASP A 55 -0.83 -8.20 2.01
CA ASP A 55 -1.09 -6.96 1.29
C ASP A 55 0.22 -6.34 0.77
N TYR A 56 0.19 -5.84 -0.46
CA TYR A 56 1.34 -5.20 -1.09
C TYR A 56 0.94 -3.86 -1.71
N GLY A 57 1.91 -2.96 -1.81
CA GLY A 57 1.73 -1.65 -2.39
C GLY A 57 2.13 -1.57 -3.86
N ILE A 58 1.51 -0.66 -4.61
CA ILE A 58 1.90 -0.25 -5.95
C ILE A 58 1.87 1.28 -6.01
N ILE A 59 3.03 1.92 -6.20
CA ILE A 59 3.10 3.35 -6.50
C ILE A 59 2.83 3.52 -8.00
N THR A 60 1.63 3.98 -8.36
CA THR A 60 1.16 4.13 -9.73
C THR A 60 1.88 5.27 -10.46
N LYS A 61 1.77 5.34 -11.79
CA LYS A 61 2.36 6.45 -12.58
C LYS A 61 1.90 7.85 -12.15
N ASN A 62 0.80 7.94 -11.40
CA ASN A 62 0.26 9.19 -10.86
C ASN A 62 0.77 9.49 -9.43
N ASN A 63 1.76 8.73 -8.93
CA ASN A 63 2.26 8.76 -7.55
C ASN A 63 1.19 8.44 -6.49
N GLU A 64 0.19 7.63 -6.85
CA GLU A 64 -0.79 7.12 -5.89
C GLU A 64 -0.29 5.79 -5.33
N CYS A 65 -0.44 5.56 -4.02
CA CYS A 65 -0.17 4.26 -3.42
C CYS A 65 -1.45 3.42 -3.44
N ARG A 66 -1.44 2.36 -4.24
CA ARG A 66 -2.48 1.33 -4.24
C ARG A 66 -2.08 0.18 -3.33
N ILE A 67 -2.94 -0.19 -2.40
CA ILE A 67 -2.79 -1.42 -1.61
C ILE A 67 -3.67 -2.51 -2.18
N GLN A 68 -3.10 -3.70 -2.28
CA GLN A 68 -3.70 -4.85 -2.95
C GLN A 68 -3.46 -6.10 -2.11
N ASN A 69 -4.53 -6.85 -1.83
CA ASN A 69 -4.39 -8.16 -1.20
C ASN A 69 -4.04 -9.22 -2.25
N ARG A 70 -3.00 -10.03 -1.98
CA ARG A 70 -2.55 -11.09 -2.90
C ARG A 70 -3.53 -12.25 -3.10
N ASN A 71 -4.53 -12.37 -2.23
CA ASN A 71 -5.55 -13.42 -2.27
C ASN A 71 -6.86 -12.94 -2.92
N ARG A 72 -6.96 -11.67 -3.32
CA ARG A 72 -8.11 -11.07 -4.01
C ARG A 72 -7.82 -10.80 -5.49
N ASP A 73 -8.87 -10.45 -6.24
CA ASP A 73 -8.74 -10.05 -7.63
C ASP A 73 -7.89 -8.79 -7.77
N PHE A 74 -7.03 -8.74 -8.80
CA PHE A 74 -6.08 -7.62 -9.01
C PHE A 74 -6.75 -6.24 -9.22
N ASN A 75 -8.05 -6.20 -9.50
CA ASN A 75 -8.78 -4.94 -9.62
C ASN A 75 -9.42 -4.50 -8.28
N ASP A 76 -9.42 -5.37 -7.27
CA ASP A 76 -9.91 -5.09 -5.93
C ASP A 76 -8.78 -4.52 -5.08
N HIS A 77 -8.76 -3.19 -4.95
CA HIS A 77 -7.65 -2.44 -4.37
C HIS A 77 -8.16 -1.21 -3.63
N THR A 78 -7.37 -0.78 -2.65
CA THR A 78 -7.56 0.49 -1.96
C THR A 78 -6.54 1.50 -2.45
N ILE A 79 -6.97 2.74 -2.70
CA ILE A 79 -6.05 3.86 -2.90
C ILE A 79 -5.87 4.55 -1.55
N LEU A 80 -4.63 4.68 -1.09
CA LEU A 80 -4.31 5.43 0.11
C LEU A 80 -3.97 6.88 -0.28
N GLU A 81 -4.69 7.83 0.32
CA GLU A 81 -4.43 9.25 0.15
C GLU A 81 -3.31 9.74 1.08
N ASN A 82 -2.61 10.79 0.63
CA ASN A 82 -1.21 11.07 1.00
C ASN A 82 -1.00 11.43 2.48
N GLU A 83 -1.99 11.99 3.18
CA GLU A 83 -1.81 12.55 4.52
C GLU A 83 -1.47 11.51 5.59
N TYR A 84 -1.94 10.26 5.44
CA TYR A 84 -1.79 9.20 6.45
C TYR A 84 -1.14 7.92 5.91
N LEU A 85 -0.54 8.00 4.72
CA LEU A 85 0.00 6.84 4.00
C LEU A 85 0.99 6.01 4.85
N VAL A 86 1.94 6.66 5.53
CA VAL A 86 2.98 5.94 6.28
C VAL A 86 2.40 5.24 7.50
N SER A 87 1.52 5.90 8.25
CA SER A 87 0.84 5.29 9.41
C SER A 87 -0.03 4.11 9.02
N LEU A 88 -0.73 4.18 7.88
CA LEU A 88 -1.52 3.08 7.35
C LEU A 88 -0.64 1.89 6.93
N LEU A 89 0.51 2.16 6.30
CA LEU A 89 1.50 1.12 6.00
C LEU A 89 2.07 0.48 7.27
N GLN A 90 2.36 1.26 8.32
CA GLN A 90 2.80 0.72 9.61
C GLN A 90 1.77 -0.26 10.17
N ASN A 91 0.48 0.08 10.13
CA ASN A 91 -0.59 -0.80 10.60
C ASN A 91 -0.69 -2.11 9.79
N ILE A 92 -0.56 -2.06 8.47
CA ILE A 92 -0.51 -3.25 7.61
C ILE A 92 0.65 -4.18 8.01
N SER A 93 1.80 -3.63 8.39
CA SER A 93 3.02 -4.39 8.71
C SER A 93 2.93 -5.22 9.99
N ILE A 94 1.94 -4.95 10.86
CA ILE A 94 1.83 -5.53 12.21
C ILE A 94 1.12 -6.90 12.24
N GLU A 95 0.59 -7.37 11.10
CA GLU A 95 -0.28 -8.56 10.97
C GLU A 95 -1.56 -8.47 11.83
N HIS A 96 -2.73 -8.76 11.24
CA HIS A 96 -4.08 -8.82 11.84
C HIS A 96 -5.03 -7.62 11.71
N LEU A 97 -4.72 -6.55 10.96
CA LEU A 97 -5.75 -5.59 10.59
C LEU A 97 -6.30 -5.86 9.19
N ASP A 98 -7.60 -6.16 9.14
CA ASP A 98 -8.39 -6.11 7.93
C ASP A 98 -8.41 -4.66 7.44
N ILE A 99 -7.74 -4.41 6.31
CA ILE A 99 -7.66 -3.09 5.68
C ILE A 99 -9.07 -2.54 5.42
N ASP A 100 -10.06 -3.41 5.15
CA ASP A 100 -11.44 -3.00 4.94
C ASP A 100 -12.05 -2.41 6.22
N THR A 101 -11.75 -3.00 7.40
CA THR A 101 -12.20 -2.48 8.70
C THR A 101 -11.55 -1.13 9.03
N MET A 102 -10.27 -0.94 8.69
CA MET A 102 -9.59 0.35 8.89
C MET A 102 -10.17 1.46 8.01
N ILE A 103 -10.52 1.14 6.76
CA ILE A 103 -11.13 2.09 5.84
C ILE A 103 -12.55 2.41 6.30
N ASP A 104 -13.33 1.42 6.74
CA ASP A 104 -14.67 1.64 7.28
C ASP A 104 -14.62 2.55 8.52
N ASP A 105 -13.68 2.33 9.45
CA ASP A 105 -13.50 3.19 10.63
C ASP A 105 -13.05 4.62 10.25
N HIS A 106 -12.15 4.77 9.27
CA HIS A 106 -11.66 6.08 8.84
C HIS A 106 -12.69 6.85 7.99
N MET A 107 -13.48 6.16 7.17
CA MET A 107 -14.60 6.69 6.38
C MET A 107 -15.82 7.02 7.26
N LEU A 108 -16.03 6.31 8.37
CA LEU A 108 -17.07 6.65 9.36
C LEU A 108 -16.78 7.97 10.08
N GLU A 109 -15.52 8.30 10.34
CA GLU A 109 -15.15 9.60 10.94
C GLU A 109 -15.26 10.79 9.97
N HIS A 110 -15.25 10.56 8.64
CA HIS A 110 -15.28 11.61 7.61
C HIS A 110 -16.56 11.63 6.75
N ASN A 111 -17.60 10.87 7.14
CA ASN A 111 -18.83 10.68 6.36
C ASN A 111 -19.82 11.85 6.36
N GLU A 112 -19.48 13.01 6.96
CA GLU A 112 -20.33 14.21 6.86
C GLU A 112 -20.12 15.00 5.54
N GLU A 113 -19.04 14.78 4.78
CA GLU A 113 -18.70 15.72 3.68
C GLU A 113 -18.80 15.19 2.23
N THR A 114 -18.96 13.88 1.97
CA THR A 114 -18.87 13.34 0.58
C THR A 114 -20.05 12.51 0.10
N CYS A 115 -21.25 12.71 0.66
CA CYS A 115 -22.48 12.13 0.13
C CYS A 115 -23.47 13.17 -0.42
N THR A 116 -22.97 14.18 -1.14
CA THR A 116 -23.80 14.95 -2.09
C THR A 116 -23.11 15.07 -3.44
N ILE A 117 -23.35 14.08 -4.30
CA ILE A 117 -23.23 14.27 -5.74
C ILE A 117 -24.57 14.87 -6.20
N ASN A 118 -24.55 16.14 -6.59
CA ASN A 118 -25.51 16.73 -7.53
C ASN A 118 -24.77 17.05 -8.84
#